data_AF-A0A1Z9GQN3-F1
#
_entry.id   AF-A0A1Z9GQN3-F1
#
_cell.length_a   1.000
_cell.length_b   1.000
_cell.length_c   1.000
_cell.angle_alpha   90.00
_cell.angle_beta   90.00
_cell.angle_gamma   90.00
#
_symmetry.space_group_name_H-M   'P 1'
#
loop_
_entity.id
_entity.type
_entity.pdbx_description
1 polymer ?
#
loop_
_entity_poly.entity_id
_entity_poly.type
_entity_poly.pdbx_seq_one_letter_code
_entity_poly.pdbx_strand_id
1 'polypeptide(L)'
;MGDRLVKNIFNFYGKSLNYSRYLPSINKINTFKIITKKPIKPSNKEIVINPNSRSAKLRVIKKINNERVSISINNTGMEKYLTLESQINE
;
A
#
# COMPACT_ATOMS: atom_id res chain seq x y z
N MET A 1 -1.55 3.34 12.19
CA MET A 1 -1.77 4.30 11.09
C MET A 1 -0.89 3.98 9.87
N GLY A 2 0.45 3.93 10.01
CA GLY A 2 1.39 3.69 8.89
C GLY A 2 1.14 2.45 8.02
N ASP A 3 1.03 1.23 8.60
CA ASP A 3 0.77 0.01 7.81
C ASP A 3 -0.54 0.05 7.01
N ARG A 4 -1.56 0.78 7.50
CA ARG A 4 -2.83 0.96 6.79
C ARG A 4 -2.65 1.86 5.56
N LEU A 5 -1.88 2.94 5.69
CA LEU A 5 -1.52 3.83 4.58
C LEU A 5 -0.78 3.06 3.49
N VAL A 6 0.26 2.31 3.85
CA VAL A 6 1.05 1.50 2.90
C VAL A 6 0.17 0.47 2.19
N LYS A 7 -0.67 -0.26 2.93
CA LYS A 7 -1.60 -1.24 2.33
C LYS A 7 -2.53 -0.61 1.30
N ASN A 8 -3.08 0.57 1.61
CA ASN A 8 -4.01 1.25 0.72
C ASN A 8 -3.31 1.76 -0.54
N ILE A 9 -2.12 2.36 -0.42
CA ILE A 9 -1.31 2.79 -1.56
C ILE A 9 -0.98 1.59 -2.46
N PHE A 10 -0.55 0.47 -1.86
CA PHE A 10 -0.19 -0.74 -2.62
C PHE A 10 -1.40 -1.34 -3.33
N ASN A 11 -2.58 -1.30 -2.69
CA ASN A 11 -3.82 -1.74 -3.32
C ASN A 11 -4.24 -0.81 -4.47
N PHE A 12 -4.09 0.51 -4.32
CA PHE A 12 -4.43 1.46 -5.37
C PHE A 12 -3.63 1.21 -6.66
N TYR A 13 -2.34 0.91 -6.51
CA TYR A 13 -1.42 0.70 -7.63
C TYR A 13 -1.35 -0.74 -8.15
N GLY A 14 -1.55 -1.73 -7.29
CA GLY A 14 -1.27 -3.13 -7.61
C GLY A 14 -2.47 -4.07 -7.57
N LYS A 15 -3.64 -3.63 -7.09
CA LYS A 15 -4.84 -4.47 -7.06
C LYS A 15 -5.51 -4.46 -8.43
N SER A 16 -5.68 -5.63 -9.02
CA SER A 16 -6.56 -5.80 -10.19
C SER A 16 -7.99 -5.49 -9.76
N LEU A 17 -8.69 -4.66 -10.53
CA LEU A 17 -10.12 -4.45 -10.32
C LEU A 17 -10.84 -5.77 -10.62
N ASN A 18 -11.52 -6.34 -9.63
CA ASN A 18 -12.47 -7.41 -9.88
C ASN A 18 -13.76 -6.73 -10.33
N TYR A 19 -14.03 -6.80 -11.62
CA TYR A 19 -15.30 -6.31 -12.17
C TYR A 19 -16.45 -7.21 -11.71
N SER A 20 -17.64 -6.62 -11.63
CA SER A 20 -18.86 -7.39 -11.43
C SER A 20 -18.96 -8.46 -12.52
N ARG A 21 -19.52 -9.63 -12.17
CA ARG A 21 -19.67 -10.78 -13.08
C ARG A 21 -20.35 -10.41 -14.41
N TYR A 22 -21.15 -9.36 -14.42
CA TYR A 22 -21.92 -8.88 -15.58
C TYR A 22 -21.30 -7.68 -16.29
N LEU A 23 -20.15 -7.17 -15.85
CA LEU A 23 -19.45 -6.08 -16.51
C LEU A 23 -18.33 -6.65 -17.39
N PRO A 24 -18.16 -6.19 -18.65
CA PRO A 24 -17.03 -6.59 -19.47
C PRO A 24 -15.71 -6.33 -18.75
N SER A 25 -14.82 -7.33 -18.76
CA SER A 25 -13.53 -7.27 -18.06
C SER A 25 -12.60 -6.27 -18.75
N ILE A 26 -12.46 -5.09 -18.15
CA ILE A 26 -11.43 -4.14 -18.58
C ILE A 26 -10.15 -4.50 -17.84
N ASN A 27 -9.17 -5.07 -18.54
CA ASN A 27 -7.89 -5.38 -17.91
C ASN A 27 -7.16 -4.08 -17.57
N LYS A 28 -7.29 -3.61 -16.33
CA LYS A 28 -6.47 -2.50 -15.83
C LYS A 28 -5.02 -2.94 -15.89
N ILE A 29 -4.20 -2.22 -16.67
CA ILE A 29 -2.76 -2.44 -16.72
C ILE A 29 -2.21 -1.95 -15.38
N ASN A 30 -1.89 -2.88 -14.49
CA ASN A 30 -1.28 -2.52 -13.22
C ASN A 30 0.19 -2.17 -13.47
N THR A 31 0.65 -1.07 -12.92
CA THR A 31 2.06 -0.65 -12.99
C THR A 31 2.93 -1.41 -11.98
N PHE A 32 2.31 -1.94 -10.92
CA PHE A 32 2.96 -2.70 -9.86
C PHE A 32 2.29 -4.05 -9.64
N LYS A 33 3.09 -5.07 -9.32
CA LYS A 33 2.67 -6.40 -8.89
C LYS A 33 2.93 -6.55 -7.40
N ILE A 34 1.90 -6.95 -6.65
CA ILE A 34 2.04 -7.27 -5.22
C ILE A 34 2.72 -8.63 -5.09
N ILE A 35 3.91 -8.66 -4.46
CA ILE A 35 4.63 -9.92 -4.19
C ILE A 35 4.09 -10.55 -2.91
N THR A 36 3.95 -9.76 -1.85
CA THR A 36 3.51 -10.25 -0.54
C THR A 36 2.06 -9.85 -0.25
N LYS A 37 1.15 -10.83 -0.25
CA LYS A 37 -0.26 -10.62 0.10
C LYS A 37 -0.45 -10.32 1.60
N LYS A 38 0.34 -10.98 2.46
CA LYS A 38 0.40 -10.76 3.91
C LYS A 38 1.72 -10.06 4.26
N PRO A 39 1.74 -9.16 5.27
CA PRO A 39 2.98 -8.54 5.71
C PRO A 39 3.91 -9.58 6.31
N ILE A 40 5.21 -9.46 6.02
CA ILE A 40 6.26 -10.28 6.65
C ILE A 40 6.53 -9.68 8.03
N LYS A 41 6.51 -10.53 9.06
CA LYS A 41 6.79 -10.17 10.45
C LYS A 41 8.23 -10.54 10.81
N PRO A 42 8.86 -9.84 11.76
CA PRO A 42 10.16 -10.23 12.30
C PRO A 42 10.11 -11.61 12.96
N SER A 43 11.26 -12.27 13.02
CA SER A 43 11.38 -13.55 13.74
C SER A 43 11.54 -13.35 15.25
N ASN A 44 11.24 -14.36 16.05
CA ASN A 44 11.39 -14.28 17.52
C ASN A 44 12.84 -14.00 17.93
N LYS A 45 13.83 -14.58 17.22
CA LYS A 45 15.25 -14.33 17.47
C LYS A 45 15.62 -12.87 17.23
N GLU A 46 15.08 -12.29 16.16
CA GLU A 46 15.31 -10.89 15.79
C GLU A 46 14.67 -9.93 16.79
N ILE A 47 13.51 -10.25 17.34
CA ILE A 47 12.86 -9.42 18.38
C ILE A 47 13.70 -9.41 19.68
N VAL A 48 14.34 -10.52 20.03
CA VAL A 48 15.22 -10.59 21.22
C VAL A 48 16.49 -9.75 21.00
N ILE A 49 17.07 -9.79 19.80
CA ILE A 49 18.26 -8.99 19.45
C ILE A 49 17.90 -7.51 19.26
N ASN A 50 16.73 -7.21 18.69
CA ASN A 50 16.23 -5.86 18.45
C ASN A 50 14.75 -5.74 18.85
N PRO A 51 14.44 -5.30 20.08
CA PRO A 51 13.07 -5.20 20.57
C PRO A 51 12.23 -4.19 19.80
N ASN A 52 12.84 -3.19 19.16
CA ASN A 52 12.12 -2.21 18.33
C ASN A 52 11.53 -2.85 17.07
N SER A 53 12.09 -3.96 16.59
CA SER A 53 11.56 -4.70 15.44
C SER A 53 10.17 -5.30 15.71
N ARG A 54 9.73 -5.43 16.96
CA ARG A 54 8.45 -6.07 17.35
C ARG A 54 7.22 -5.57 16.57
N SER A 55 7.23 -4.30 16.14
CA SER A 55 6.11 -3.67 15.41
C SER A 55 6.32 -3.62 13.90
N ALA A 56 7.46 -4.08 13.39
CA ALA A 56 7.82 -4.03 11.98
C ALA A 56 6.91 -4.93 11.13
N LYS A 57 6.51 -4.41 9.96
CA LYS A 57 5.71 -5.12 8.95
C LYS A 57 6.29 -4.79 7.58
N LEU A 58 6.87 -5.78 6.93
CA LEU A 58 7.42 -5.60 5.58
C LEU A 58 6.37 -5.97 4.53
N ARG A 59 6.11 -5.05 3.60
CA ARG A 59 5.27 -5.27 2.41
C ARG A 59 6.10 -4.96 1.17
N VAL A 60 5.99 -5.80 0.14
CA VAL A 60 6.84 -5.69 -1.07
C VAL A 60 5.98 -5.70 -2.33
N ILE A 61 6.27 -4.74 -3.21
CA ILE A 61 5.72 -4.64 -4.57
C ILE A 61 6.85 -4.60 -5.59
N LYS A 62 6.59 -5.13 -6.78
CA LYS A 62 7.51 -5.08 -7.92
C LYS A 62 6.94 -4.19 -9.01
N LYS A 63 7.72 -3.23 -9.50
CA LYS A 63 7.35 -2.46 -10.70
C LYS A 63 7.40 -3.40 -11.91
N ILE A 64 6.32 -3.45 -12.68
CA ILE A 64 6.19 -4.32 -13.88
C ILE A 64 6.13 -3.53 -15.18
N ASN A 65 5.82 -2.24 -15.12
CA ASN A 65 5.81 -1.34 -16.29
C ASN A 65 6.74 -0.14 -16.03
N ASN A 66 7.36 0.41 -17.07
CA ASN A 66 8.28 1.55 -16.91
C ASN A 66 7.58 2.90 -16.77
N GLU A 67 6.25 2.95 -16.94
CA GLU A 67 5.45 4.16 -16.77
C GLU A 67 5.79 4.91 -15.46
N ARG A 68 5.99 6.23 -15.59
CA ARG A 68 6.14 7.13 -14.45
C ARG A 68 4.76 7.36 -13.86
N VAL A 69 4.58 6.95 -12.62
CA VAL A 69 3.32 7.12 -11.91
C VAL A 69 3.43 8.36 -11.04
N SER A 70 2.72 9.42 -11.41
CA SER A 70 2.52 10.58 -10.55
C SER A 70 1.53 10.23 -9.44
N ILE A 71 1.91 10.48 -8.19
CA ILE A 71 1.03 10.32 -7.04
C ILE A 71 0.25 11.63 -6.90
N SER A 72 -1.00 11.68 -7.39
CA SER A 72 -1.92 12.74 -7.01
C SER A 72 -2.62 12.35 -5.70
N ILE A 73 -2.37 13.11 -4.63
CA ILE A 73 -2.97 12.89 -3.30
C ILE A 73 -4.49 12.68 -3.40
N ASN A 74 -5.14 13.44 -4.30
CA ASN A 74 -6.58 13.51 -4.51
C ASN A 74 -7.21 12.16 -4.93
N ASN A 75 -6.46 11.26 -5.57
CA ASN A 75 -7.01 9.99 -6.07
C ASN A 75 -6.92 8.80 -5.09
N THR A 76 -6.29 8.98 -3.92
CA THR A 76 -5.92 7.84 -3.05
C THR A 76 -6.95 7.57 -1.94
N GLY A 77 -8.00 8.40 -1.82
CA GLY A 77 -8.95 8.35 -0.71
C GLY A 77 -8.30 8.67 0.65
N MET A 78 -7.20 9.43 0.62
CA MET A 78 -6.37 9.78 1.79
C MET A 78 -6.61 11.19 2.31
N GLU A 79 -7.60 11.91 1.76
CA GLU A 79 -7.89 13.32 2.08
C GLU A 79 -8.07 13.56 3.58
N LYS A 80 -8.67 12.59 4.28
CA LYS A 80 -8.86 12.61 5.74
C LYS A 80 -7.56 12.71 6.55
N TYR A 81 -6.43 12.26 6.01
CA TYR A 81 -5.14 12.33 6.70
C TYR A 81 -4.47 13.70 6.54
N LEU A 82 -4.71 14.35 5.40
CA LEU A 82 -4.23 15.70 5.13
C LEU A 82 -4.90 16.73 6.07
N THR A 83 -6.22 16.58 6.27
CA THR A 83 -6.99 17.48 7.15
C THR A 83 -6.58 17.38 8.61
N LEU A 84 -6.10 16.21 9.05
CA LEU A 84 -5.56 16.03 10.41
C LEU A 84 -4.18 16.67 10.56
N GLU A 85 -3.32 16.61 9.53
CA GLU A 85 -2.02 17.28 9.56
C GLU A 85 -2.16 18.81 9.57
N SER A 86 -3.13 19.37 8.85
CA SER A 86 -3.39 20.82 8.92
C SER A 86 -3.88 21.26 10.30
N GLN A 87 -4.69 20.45 10.98
CA GLN A 87 -5.22 20.75 12.32
C GLN A 87 -4.19 20.61 13.45
N ILE A 88 -3.07 19.91 13.22
CA ILE A 88 -1.99 19.73 14.19
C ILE A 88 -0.92 20.84 14.04
N ASN A 89 -0.88 21.49 12.87
CA ASN A 89 0.10 22.54 12.54
C ASN A 89 -0.47 23.96 12.67
N GLU A 90 -1.72 24.11 13.11
CA GLU A 90 -2.31 25.34 13.67
C GLU A 90 -2.27 25.28 15.20
#